data_AF-A0ABD5SUM7-F1
#
_entry.id   AF-A0ABD5SUM7-F1
#
_cell.length_a   1.000
_cell.length_b   1.000
_cell.length_c   1.000
_cell.angle_alpha   90.00
_cell.angle_beta   90.00
_cell.angle_gamma   90.00
#
_symmetry.space_group_name_H-M   'P 1'
#
loop_
_entity.id
_entity.type
_entity.pdbx_description
1 polymer ?
#
loop_
_entity_poly.entity_id
_entity_poly.type
_entity_poly.pdbx_seq_one_letter_code
_entity_poly.pdbx_strand_id
1 'polypeptide(L)'
;MGPEQDDRLDDDGRPPPGSPVLEAILENERNRRYLGERLDAAGDRVDTDLLGDIVRHGPVLEVLLEEPLDRREIEACLDVSRATSHRYTQWVDEQGFVEKVDGRFQLTWRGAVIAEEVLRFEANVRTAHRMTPLLDAICEDHRDFVLEPFVDATITVAEPDDPYKPIERFIALVSESDTFRGFNTTHMAPLILGEFHQQVFEETDTEIVYLPHIVEKLFETYPERAQEAIDSGHLALRTRDELPYGLALLDDRVGIGGYDETTGLMQVFVDTDAPIAREWAERVYASVRADSSPLDAKPDLSR
;
A
#
# COMPACT_ATOMS: atom_id res chain seq x y z
N MET A 1 64.86 -2.58 -20.36
CA MET A 1 64.30 -2.09 -21.63
C MET A 1 63.39 -3.18 -22.17
N GLY A 2 62.07 -3.16 -22.08
CA GLY A 2 61.12 -2.19 -21.51
C GLY A 2 60.04 -2.93 -20.70
N PRO A 3 59.02 -2.20 -20.21
CA PRO A 3 58.37 -2.49 -18.93
C PRO A 3 57.10 -3.34 -19.05
N GLU A 4 56.81 -4.04 -17.95
CA GLU A 4 55.54 -4.66 -17.61
C GLU A 4 54.42 -3.61 -17.60
N GLN A 5 53.33 -3.86 -18.32
CA GLN A 5 52.08 -3.10 -18.21
C GLN A 5 51.24 -3.74 -17.11
N ASP A 6 51.25 -3.03 -15.97
CA ASP A 6 50.36 -3.15 -14.82
C ASP A 6 49.02 -2.48 -15.20
N ASP A 7 48.10 -3.23 -15.80
CA ASP A 7 46.70 -2.80 -15.95
C ASP A 7 45.99 -2.96 -14.60
N ARG A 8 46.23 -2.00 -13.71
CA ARG A 8 45.31 -1.70 -12.61
C ARG A 8 44.11 -1.00 -13.20
N LEU A 9 43.05 -1.75 -13.43
CA LEU A 9 41.72 -1.15 -13.51
C LEU A 9 41.31 -0.82 -12.09
N ASP A 10 41.24 0.48 -11.82
CA ASP A 10 40.68 1.08 -10.62
C ASP A 10 39.28 0.51 -10.36
N ASP A 11 39.21 -0.45 -9.43
CA ASP A 11 37.99 -0.79 -8.70
C ASP A 11 37.72 0.35 -7.73
N ASP A 12 37.18 1.45 -8.27
CA ASP A 12 36.60 2.52 -7.48
C ASP A 12 35.33 1.92 -6.88
N GLY A 13 35.50 1.26 -5.72
CA GLY A 13 34.52 0.50 -4.95
C GLY A 13 33.38 1.37 -4.41
N ARG A 14 32.75 2.13 -5.30
CA ARG A 14 31.51 2.82 -5.06
C ARG A 14 30.40 1.82 -5.37
N PRO A 15 29.62 1.39 -4.36
CA PRO A 15 28.47 0.54 -4.61
C PRO A 15 27.59 1.21 -5.68
N PRO A 16 26.94 0.44 -6.57
CA PRO A 16 26.03 1.00 -7.55
C PRO A 16 25.02 1.91 -6.85
N PRO A 17 24.63 3.06 -7.45
CA PRO A 17 23.59 3.89 -6.85
C PRO A 17 22.38 3.00 -6.56
N GLY A 18 21.90 3.04 -5.31
CA GLY A 18 20.74 2.26 -4.90
C GLY A 18 19.59 2.50 -5.88
N SER A 19 18.83 1.45 -6.19
CA SER A 19 17.66 1.53 -7.06
C SER A 19 16.82 2.77 -6.69
N PRO A 20 16.34 3.59 -7.65
CA PRO A 20 15.52 4.77 -7.37
C PRO A 20 14.27 4.48 -6.52
N VAL A 21 13.83 3.22 -6.45
CA VAL A 21 12.80 2.78 -5.51
C VAL A 21 13.34 2.36 -4.16
N LEU A 22 14.55 1.82 -4.04
CA LEU A 22 15.22 1.83 -2.75
C LEU A 22 15.33 3.28 -2.27
N GLU A 23 15.60 4.23 -3.16
CA GLU A 23 15.70 5.65 -2.81
C GLU A 23 14.35 6.29 -2.46
N ALA A 24 13.25 5.98 -3.15
CA ALA A 24 11.90 6.47 -2.84
C ALA A 24 11.25 5.78 -1.62
N ILE A 25 11.56 4.49 -1.41
CA ILE A 25 11.20 3.72 -0.21
C ILE A 25 12.03 4.24 0.99
N LEU A 26 13.33 4.44 0.81
CA LEU A 26 14.22 5.11 1.77
C LEU A 26 13.83 6.59 1.96
N GLU A 27 13.19 7.25 1.00
CA GLU A 27 12.67 8.62 1.13
C GLU A 27 11.42 8.64 2.01
N ASN A 28 10.61 7.57 1.99
CA ASN A 28 9.50 7.37 2.92
C ASN A 28 9.98 6.98 4.34
N GLU A 29 10.95 6.06 4.46
CA GLU A 29 11.64 5.77 5.73
C GLU A 29 12.33 7.00 6.30
N ARG A 30 13.04 7.75 5.44
CA ARG A 30 13.60 9.06 5.78
C ARG A 30 12.45 9.91 6.26
N ASN A 31 11.36 10.11 5.53
CA ASN A 31 10.27 10.98 5.97
C ASN A 31 9.74 10.69 7.37
N ARG A 32 9.61 9.43 7.85
CA ARG A 32 9.14 9.13 9.22
C ARG A 32 10.21 9.35 10.30
N ARG A 33 11.44 8.84 10.13
CA ARG A 33 12.55 9.11 11.09
C ARG A 33 12.95 10.59 11.08
N TYR A 34 12.96 11.19 9.89
CA TYR A 34 13.17 12.62 9.64
C TYR A 34 12.07 13.49 10.22
N LEU A 35 10.80 13.04 10.28
CA LEU A 35 9.74 13.83 10.93
C LEU A 35 10.01 13.94 12.43
N GLY A 36 10.32 12.82 13.09
CA GLY A 36 10.67 12.81 14.51
C GLY A 36 11.90 13.67 14.82
N GLU A 37 12.98 13.46 14.04
CA GLU A 37 14.22 14.24 14.16
C GLU A 37 14.01 15.73 13.85
N ARG A 38 13.16 16.08 12.88
CA ARG A 38 12.81 17.47 12.57
C ARG A 38 11.94 18.11 13.63
N LEU A 39 11.00 17.37 14.21
CA LEU A 39 10.18 17.86 15.30
C LEU A 39 11.05 18.11 16.54
N ASP A 40 12.00 17.21 16.81
CA ASP A 40 12.98 17.39 17.89
C ASP A 40 13.95 18.55 17.62
N ALA A 41 14.43 18.69 16.37
CA ALA A 41 15.27 19.79 15.96
C ALA A 41 14.55 21.14 15.93
N ALA A 42 13.23 21.15 15.68
CA ALA A 42 12.39 22.34 15.77
C ALA A 42 12.18 22.79 17.23
N GLY A 43 12.38 21.90 18.21
CA GLY A 43 12.44 22.22 19.63
C GLY A 43 11.10 22.57 20.28
N ASP A 44 9.98 22.48 19.56
CA ASP A 44 8.65 22.87 20.02
C ASP A 44 7.61 21.83 19.58
N ARG A 45 7.64 20.67 20.25
CA ARG A 45 6.60 19.65 20.08
C ARG A 45 5.28 20.20 20.63
N VAL A 46 4.18 19.95 19.92
CA VAL A 46 2.85 20.28 20.41
C VAL A 46 2.61 19.55 21.73
N ASP A 47 2.10 20.28 22.72
CA ASP A 47 1.77 19.76 24.03
C ASP A 47 0.79 18.56 23.93
N THR A 48 1.05 17.49 24.67
CA THR A 48 0.27 16.25 24.60
C THR A 48 -1.18 16.44 25.06
N ASP A 49 -1.42 17.32 26.03
CA ASP A 49 -2.79 17.61 26.49
C ASP A 49 -3.54 18.37 25.40
N LEU A 50 -2.89 19.32 24.72
CA LEU A 50 -3.47 20.00 23.56
C LEU A 50 -3.77 19.02 22.40
N LEU A 51 -2.86 18.10 22.09
CA LEU A 51 -3.13 17.05 21.09
C LEU A 51 -4.33 16.19 21.49
N GLY A 52 -4.40 15.77 22.76
CA GLY A 52 -5.52 15.00 23.29
C GLY A 52 -6.84 15.76 23.21
N ASP A 53 -6.83 17.07 23.46
CA ASP A 53 -8.01 17.92 23.35
C ASP A 53 -8.44 18.14 21.90
N ILE A 54 -7.50 18.33 20.97
CA ILE A 54 -7.78 18.42 19.54
C ILE A 54 -8.51 17.17 19.06
N VAL A 55 -7.99 15.97 19.38
CA VAL A 55 -8.64 14.70 19.02
C VAL A 55 -10.01 14.57 19.68
N ARG A 56 -10.15 14.95 20.96
CA ARG A 56 -11.44 14.92 21.67
C ARG A 56 -12.51 15.83 21.04
N HIS A 57 -12.09 16.93 20.42
CA HIS A 57 -12.96 17.89 19.74
C HIS A 57 -13.01 17.70 18.22
N GLY A 58 -12.42 16.62 17.69
CA GLY A 58 -12.49 16.24 16.27
C GLY A 58 -13.90 16.32 15.68
N PRO A 59 -14.94 15.75 16.33
CA PRO A 59 -16.30 15.78 15.76
C PRO A 59 -16.87 17.17 15.51
N VAL A 60 -16.58 18.16 16.38
CA VAL A 60 -17.03 19.54 16.14
C VAL A 60 -16.22 20.24 15.06
N LEU A 61 -14.93 19.92 14.94
CA LEU A 61 -14.07 20.44 13.87
C LEU A 61 -14.50 19.89 12.51
N GLU A 62 -14.86 18.60 12.43
CA GLU A 62 -15.33 17.92 11.23
C GLU A 62 -16.64 18.54 10.70
N VAL A 63 -17.68 18.67 11.53
CA VAL A 63 -18.95 19.26 11.07
C VAL A 63 -18.81 20.73 10.66
N LEU A 64 -17.87 21.46 11.27
CA LEU A 64 -17.57 22.86 10.90
C LEU A 64 -16.66 22.99 9.68
N LEU A 65 -15.98 21.91 9.28
CA LEU A 65 -15.21 21.84 8.05
C LEU A 65 -16.13 21.74 6.83
N GLU A 66 -17.28 21.09 6.99
CA GLU A 66 -18.31 20.99 5.95
C GLU A 66 -19.02 22.33 5.72
N GLU A 67 -19.51 22.97 6.79
CA GLU A 67 -20.20 24.26 6.70
C GLU A 67 -20.26 25.04 8.03
N PRO A 68 -20.53 26.36 8.01
CA PRO A 68 -20.74 27.14 9.22
C PRO A 68 -22.06 26.80 9.95
N LEU A 69 -21.97 26.44 11.23
CA LEU A 69 -23.10 25.99 12.05
C LEU A 69 -23.30 26.83 13.32
N ASP A 70 -24.54 26.99 13.75
CA ASP A 70 -24.87 27.49 15.09
C ASP A 70 -24.87 26.36 16.14
N ARG A 71 -25.01 26.72 17.43
CA ARG A 71 -24.97 25.74 18.54
C ARG A 71 -26.06 24.67 18.47
N ARG A 72 -27.25 25.00 17.98
CA ARG A 72 -28.37 24.05 17.87
C ARG A 72 -28.17 23.12 16.68
N GLU A 73 -27.62 23.65 15.59
CA GLU A 73 -27.24 22.84 14.43
C GLU A 73 -26.14 21.83 14.82
N ILE A 74 -25.09 22.26 15.54
CA ILE A 74 -24.06 21.35 16.09
C ILE A 74 -24.66 20.31 17.05
N GLU A 75 -25.62 20.70 17.90
CA GLU A 75 -26.33 19.79 18.80
C GLU A 75 -27.04 18.68 18.01
N ALA A 76 -27.73 19.05 16.94
CA ALA A 76 -28.48 18.12 16.09
C ALA A 76 -27.55 17.24 15.23
N CYS A 77 -26.52 17.81 14.60
CA CYS A 77 -25.59 17.07 13.74
C CYS A 77 -24.78 16.02 14.51
N LEU A 78 -24.38 16.33 15.74
CA LEU A 78 -23.57 15.43 16.57
C LEU A 78 -24.37 14.57 17.55
N ASP A 79 -25.70 14.75 17.62
CA ASP A 79 -26.58 14.12 18.62
C ASP A 79 -26.04 14.26 20.06
N VAL A 80 -25.60 15.46 20.41
CA VAL A 80 -25.03 15.76 21.73
C VAL A 80 -25.96 16.62 22.57
N SER A 81 -25.74 16.69 23.88
CA SER A 81 -26.49 17.62 24.71
C SER A 81 -26.13 19.09 24.40
N ARG A 82 -27.07 20.01 24.61
CA ARG A 82 -26.80 21.46 24.61
C ARG A 82 -25.59 21.87 25.45
N ALA A 83 -25.37 21.23 26.60
CA ALA A 83 -24.21 21.52 27.46
C ALA A 83 -22.89 21.08 26.80
N THR A 84 -22.89 19.96 26.08
CA THR A 84 -21.75 19.47 25.30
C THR A 84 -21.47 20.39 24.10
N SER A 85 -22.49 20.75 23.31
CA SER A 85 -22.35 21.71 22.20
C SER A 85 -21.80 23.07 22.67
N HIS A 86 -22.25 23.54 23.84
CA HIS A 86 -21.68 24.75 24.45
C HIS A 86 -20.18 24.58 24.77
N ARG A 87 -19.78 23.47 25.38
CA ARG A 87 -18.37 23.18 25.70
C ARG A 87 -17.50 23.08 24.44
N TYR A 88 -17.99 22.40 23.41
CA TYR A 88 -17.31 22.30 22.11
C TYR A 88 -17.09 23.67 21.49
N THR A 89 -18.15 24.44 21.29
CA THR A 89 -18.06 25.79 20.69
C THR A 89 -17.21 26.74 21.51
N GLN A 90 -17.23 26.64 22.84
CA GLN A 90 -16.36 27.43 23.70
C GLN A 90 -14.88 27.05 23.50
N TRP A 91 -14.55 25.75 23.48
CA TRP A 91 -13.17 25.30 23.33
C TRP A 91 -12.60 25.69 21.96
N VAL A 92 -13.31 25.45 20.85
CA VAL A 92 -12.80 25.81 19.52
C VAL A 92 -12.61 27.33 19.34
N ASP A 93 -13.44 28.14 20.01
CA ASP A 93 -13.33 29.61 20.02
C ASP A 93 -12.12 30.06 20.86
N GLU A 94 -11.92 29.47 22.04
CA GLU A 94 -10.74 29.71 22.90
C GLU A 94 -9.42 29.35 22.20
N GLN A 95 -9.41 28.32 21.35
CA GLN A 95 -8.24 27.95 20.54
C GLN A 95 -8.04 28.84 19.28
N GLY A 96 -9.02 29.69 18.94
CA GLY A 96 -9.01 30.49 17.72
C GLY A 96 -9.16 29.66 16.43
N PHE A 97 -9.73 28.46 16.54
CA PHE A 97 -10.03 27.59 15.40
C PHE A 97 -11.31 28.00 14.70
N VAL A 98 -12.17 28.76 15.35
CA VAL A 98 -13.39 29.32 14.75
C VAL A 98 -13.44 30.83 14.92
N GLU A 99 -14.23 31.45 14.08
CA GLU A 99 -14.76 32.79 14.28
C GLU A 99 -16.28 32.78 14.21
N LYS A 100 -16.91 33.76 14.86
CA LYS A 100 -18.36 33.86 14.91
C LYS A 100 -18.87 34.92 13.93
N VAL A 101 -19.58 34.47 12.90
CA VAL A 101 -20.18 35.32 11.85
C VAL A 101 -21.69 35.08 11.84
N ASP A 102 -22.48 36.14 11.96
CA ASP A 102 -23.95 36.09 11.93
C ASP A 102 -24.58 35.05 12.87
N GLY A 103 -23.94 34.80 14.02
CA GLY A 103 -24.41 33.86 15.03
C GLY A 103 -23.96 32.41 14.83
N ARG A 104 -23.32 32.09 13.70
CA ARG A 104 -22.75 30.79 13.35
C ARG A 104 -21.25 30.76 13.60
N PHE A 105 -20.72 29.57 13.85
CA PHE A 105 -19.29 29.32 13.98
C PHE A 105 -18.77 28.87 12.62
N GLN A 106 -17.68 29.47 12.17
CA GLN A 106 -16.98 29.12 10.94
C GLN A 106 -15.52 28.83 11.28
N LEU A 107 -14.92 27.78 10.69
CA LEU A 107 -13.50 27.53 10.89
C LEU A 107 -12.66 28.69 10.34
N THR A 108 -11.67 29.12 11.12
CA THR A 108 -10.57 29.94 10.60
C THR A 108 -9.65 29.06 9.75
N TRP A 109 -8.70 29.66 9.01
CA TRP A 109 -7.70 28.90 8.26
C TRP A 109 -6.91 27.91 9.15
N ARG A 110 -6.69 28.28 10.43
CA ARG A 110 -6.01 27.41 11.40
C ARG A 110 -6.90 26.24 11.79
N GLY A 111 -8.17 26.52 12.07
CA GLY A 111 -9.14 25.48 12.40
C GLY A 111 -9.33 24.47 11.27
N ALA A 112 -9.36 24.94 10.02
CA ALA A 112 -9.47 24.08 8.84
C ALA A 112 -8.28 23.12 8.71
N VAL A 113 -7.04 23.63 8.81
CA VAL A 113 -5.84 22.78 8.78
C VAL A 113 -5.86 21.75 9.90
N ILE A 114 -6.20 22.15 11.13
CA ILE A 114 -6.27 21.22 12.26
C ILE A 114 -7.37 20.17 12.06
N ALA A 115 -8.54 20.55 11.56
CA ALA A 115 -9.63 19.63 11.27
C ALA A 115 -9.22 18.58 10.23
N GLU A 116 -8.61 19.00 9.12
CA GLU A 116 -8.11 18.09 8.08
C GLU A 116 -7.04 17.12 8.59
N GLU A 117 -6.08 17.60 9.40
CA GLU A 117 -5.05 16.73 9.98
C GLU A 117 -5.61 15.73 11.01
N VAL A 118 -6.65 16.11 11.77
CA VAL A 118 -7.33 15.17 12.67
C VAL A 118 -8.04 14.07 11.88
N LEU A 119 -8.74 14.43 10.81
CA LEU A 119 -9.40 13.45 9.93
C LEU A 119 -8.38 12.51 9.28
N ARG A 120 -7.27 13.05 8.76
CA ARG A 120 -6.19 12.23 8.19
C ARG A 120 -5.58 11.31 9.25
N PHE A 121 -5.36 11.81 10.47
CA PHE A 121 -4.84 11.01 11.57
C PHE A 121 -5.79 9.87 11.94
N GLU A 122 -7.07 10.14 12.12
CA GLU A 122 -8.07 9.13 12.44
C GLU A 122 -8.20 8.08 11.33
N ALA A 123 -8.26 8.52 10.07
CA ALA A 123 -8.28 7.65 8.91
C ALA A 123 -7.05 6.73 8.88
N ASN A 124 -5.85 7.27 9.12
CA ASN A 124 -4.61 6.51 9.14
C ASN A 124 -4.56 5.50 10.30
N VAL A 125 -4.99 5.89 11.52
CA VAL A 125 -5.04 4.97 12.68
C VAL A 125 -6.02 3.83 12.42
N ARG A 126 -7.22 4.15 11.94
CA ARG A 126 -8.23 3.14 11.59
C ARG A 126 -7.71 2.20 10.51
N THR A 127 -7.05 2.74 9.48
CA THR A 127 -6.50 1.95 8.38
C THR A 127 -5.38 1.03 8.87
N ALA A 128 -4.46 1.53 9.71
CA ALA A 128 -3.43 0.71 10.33
C ALA A 128 -4.01 -0.52 11.05
N HIS A 129 -5.08 -0.32 11.83
CA HIS A 129 -5.77 -1.42 12.53
C HIS A 129 -6.46 -2.40 11.58
N ARG A 130 -7.12 -1.89 10.54
CA ARG A 130 -7.78 -2.74 9.54
C ARG A 130 -6.77 -3.57 8.75
N MET A 131 -5.60 -3.00 8.46
CA MET A 131 -4.53 -3.61 7.68
C MET A 131 -3.63 -4.55 8.47
N THR A 132 -3.81 -4.69 9.79
CA THR A 132 -3.02 -5.60 10.63
C THR A 132 -2.85 -7.01 10.03
N PRO A 133 -3.89 -7.68 9.49
CA PRO A 133 -3.70 -9.01 8.88
C PRO A 133 -2.68 -9.02 7.73
N LEU A 134 -2.63 -7.95 6.93
CA LEU A 134 -1.62 -7.81 5.86
C LEU A 134 -0.26 -7.45 6.43
N LEU A 135 -0.20 -6.48 7.34
CA LEU A 135 1.04 -5.99 7.94
C LEU A 135 1.76 -7.07 8.76
N ASP A 136 1.02 -8.00 9.37
CA ASP A 136 1.58 -9.15 10.08
C ASP A 136 2.09 -10.24 9.12
N ALA A 137 1.49 -10.34 7.92
CA ALA A 137 1.85 -11.33 6.90
C ALA A 137 3.01 -10.88 5.99
N ILE A 138 3.29 -9.59 5.92
CA ILE A 138 4.45 -9.05 5.21
C ILE A 138 5.56 -8.75 6.23
N CYS A 139 6.81 -9.15 5.93
CA CYS A 139 7.94 -9.08 6.88
C CYS A 139 8.08 -7.72 7.61
N GLU A 140 8.56 -7.74 8.87
CA GLU A 140 8.81 -6.55 9.71
C GLU A 140 9.72 -5.49 9.05
N ASP A 141 10.54 -5.88 8.08
CA ASP A 141 11.43 -5.00 7.31
C ASP A 141 10.68 -4.25 6.19
N HIS A 142 9.48 -4.68 5.81
CA HIS A 142 8.63 -4.01 4.81
C HIS A 142 7.67 -2.99 5.45
N ARG A 143 8.15 -2.32 6.51
CA ARG A 143 7.47 -1.21 7.23
C ARG A 143 7.18 0.02 6.36
N ASP A 144 7.51 -0.04 5.07
CA ASP A 144 7.45 1.01 4.06
C ASP A 144 6.10 1.08 3.34
N PHE A 145 5.04 0.77 4.07
CA PHE A 145 3.67 0.79 3.58
C PHE A 145 3.04 2.17 3.78
N VAL A 146 2.55 2.78 2.69
CA VAL A 146 1.73 4.00 2.79
C VAL A 146 0.29 3.57 3.04
N LEU A 147 -0.26 3.93 4.20
CA LEU A 147 -1.63 3.55 4.60
C LEU A 147 -2.71 4.42 3.94
N GLU A 148 -2.42 5.70 3.72
CA GLU A 148 -3.40 6.69 3.21
C GLU A 148 -4.12 6.24 1.92
N PRO A 149 -3.45 5.62 0.93
CA PRO A 149 -4.12 5.07 -0.24
C PRO A 149 -5.11 3.92 0.01
N PHE A 150 -5.09 3.31 1.20
CA PHE A 150 -5.87 2.11 1.53
C PHE A 150 -6.97 2.37 2.57
N VAL A 151 -7.32 3.64 2.82
CA VAL A 151 -8.35 4.02 3.81
C VAL A 151 -9.69 3.32 3.58
N ASP A 152 -10.09 3.22 2.31
CA ASP A 152 -11.32 2.59 1.83
C ASP A 152 -11.09 1.18 1.25
N ALA A 153 -9.89 0.62 1.40
CA ALA A 153 -9.55 -0.66 0.80
C ALA A 153 -10.46 -1.79 1.32
N THR A 154 -10.77 -2.74 0.44
CA THR A 154 -11.39 -4.01 0.78
C THR A 154 -10.31 -4.93 1.33
N ILE A 155 -10.56 -5.55 2.49
CA ILE A 155 -9.61 -6.45 3.16
C ILE A 155 -10.27 -7.81 3.29
N THR A 156 -9.77 -8.77 2.54
CA THR A 156 -10.28 -10.13 2.51
C THR A 156 -9.30 -11.04 3.22
N VAL A 157 -9.68 -11.58 4.38
CA VAL A 157 -8.82 -12.44 5.22
C VAL A 157 -9.31 -13.88 5.12
N ALA A 158 -8.37 -14.84 5.15
CA ALA A 158 -8.66 -16.26 5.25
C ALA A 158 -9.33 -16.57 6.59
N GLU A 159 -10.44 -17.30 6.55
CA GLU A 159 -11.18 -17.73 7.74
C GLU A 159 -11.07 -19.25 7.90
N PRO A 160 -11.14 -19.82 9.13
CA PRO A 160 -11.01 -21.26 9.32
C PRO A 160 -12.01 -22.12 8.53
N ASP A 161 -13.19 -21.58 8.26
CA ASP A 161 -14.26 -22.19 7.46
C ASP A 161 -14.19 -21.85 5.96
N ASP A 162 -13.45 -20.82 5.59
CA ASP A 162 -13.18 -20.43 4.20
C ASP A 162 -11.74 -19.88 4.04
N PRO A 163 -10.74 -20.78 3.98
CA PRO A 163 -9.33 -20.38 3.90
C PRO A 163 -8.91 -19.89 2.51
N TYR A 164 -9.75 -20.08 1.48
CA TYR A 164 -9.43 -19.72 0.09
C TYR A 164 -10.04 -18.38 -0.34
N LYS A 165 -10.94 -17.80 0.46
CA LYS A 165 -11.55 -16.49 0.23
C LYS A 165 -10.62 -15.38 -0.29
N PRO A 166 -9.37 -15.19 0.24
CA PRO A 166 -8.48 -14.15 -0.29
C PRO A 166 -8.05 -14.41 -1.73
N ILE A 167 -7.70 -15.66 -2.05
CA ILE A 167 -7.29 -15.99 -3.41
C ILE A 167 -8.49 -15.95 -4.36
N GLU A 168 -9.67 -16.40 -3.94
CA GLU A 168 -10.90 -16.29 -4.74
C GLU A 168 -11.24 -14.83 -5.08
N ARG A 169 -11.06 -13.90 -4.12
CA ARG A 169 -11.21 -12.47 -4.36
C ARG A 169 -10.25 -11.96 -5.43
N PHE A 170 -8.97 -12.35 -5.34
CA PHE A 170 -7.97 -11.98 -6.34
C PHE A 170 -8.32 -12.55 -7.73
N ILE A 171 -8.69 -13.83 -7.80
CA ILE A 171 -9.10 -14.50 -9.03
C ILE A 171 -10.25 -13.75 -9.70
N ALA A 172 -11.31 -13.44 -8.94
CA ALA A 172 -12.46 -12.72 -9.46
C ALA A 172 -12.08 -11.37 -10.08
N LEU A 173 -11.15 -10.64 -9.45
CA LEU A 173 -10.67 -9.36 -10.00
C LEU A 173 -9.84 -9.51 -11.28
N VAL A 174 -9.01 -10.55 -11.35
CA VAL A 174 -8.26 -10.86 -12.58
C VAL A 174 -9.23 -11.22 -13.71
N SER A 175 -10.25 -12.02 -13.43
CA SER A 175 -11.28 -12.39 -14.43
C SER A 175 -12.09 -11.21 -14.96
N GLU A 176 -12.20 -10.13 -14.18
CA GLU A 176 -12.90 -8.90 -14.54
C GLU A 176 -11.99 -7.89 -15.26
N SER A 177 -10.70 -8.21 -15.45
CA SER A 177 -9.69 -7.31 -16.03
C SER A 177 -9.13 -7.85 -17.36
N ASP A 178 -8.92 -6.94 -18.30
CA ASP A 178 -8.23 -7.20 -19.56
C ASP A 178 -6.71 -7.32 -19.34
N THR A 179 -6.17 -6.58 -18.36
CA THR A 179 -4.73 -6.60 -18.05
C THR A 179 -4.43 -6.90 -16.59
N PHE A 180 -3.35 -7.66 -16.38
CA PHE A 180 -2.81 -7.92 -15.05
C PHE A 180 -1.29 -7.78 -15.05
N ARG A 181 -0.78 -6.89 -14.19
CA ARG A 181 0.65 -6.67 -14.02
C ARG A 181 1.02 -6.76 -12.56
N GLY A 182 2.13 -7.38 -12.21
CA GLY A 182 2.46 -7.48 -10.80
C GLY A 182 3.73 -8.23 -10.47
N PHE A 183 3.95 -8.42 -9.18
CA PHE A 183 4.98 -9.32 -8.69
C PHE A 183 4.45 -10.11 -7.52
N ASN A 184 4.93 -11.33 -7.33
CA ASN A 184 4.43 -12.16 -6.26
C ASN A 184 5.49 -13.11 -5.71
N THR A 185 5.44 -13.37 -4.41
CA THR A 185 6.43 -14.20 -3.68
C THR A 185 6.11 -15.70 -3.77
N THR A 186 4.86 -16.04 -4.11
CA THR A 186 4.40 -17.42 -4.29
C THR A 186 3.63 -17.57 -5.60
N HIS A 187 3.41 -18.81 -6.05
CA HIS A 187 2.50 -19.07 -7.16
C HIS A 187 1.09 -18.56 -6.86
N MET A 188 0.50 -17.86 -7.82
CA MET A 188 -0.85 -17.31 -7.69
C MET A 188 -1.96 -18.37 -7.69
N ALA A 189 -1.63 -19.65 -7.91
CA ALA A 189 -2.61 -20.70 -8.04
C ALA A 189 -2.28 -21.87 -7.10
N PRO A 190 -3.16 -22.18 -6.14
CA PRO A 190 -3.20 -23.53 -5.60
C PRO A 190 -3.46 -24.50 -6.75
N LEU A 191 -2.75 -25.64 -6.77
CA LEU A 191 -2.94 -26.77 -7.71
C LEU A 191 -4.41 -27.22 -7.86
N ILE A 192 -5.27 -26.83 -6.93
CA ILE A 192 -6.68 -27.23 -6.77
C ILE A 192 -7.63 -26.32 -7.57
N LEU A 193 -7.25 -25.08 -7.88
CA LEU A 193 -8.10 -24.10 -8.58
C LEU A 193 -7.78 -24.07 -10.08
N GLY A 194 -8.01 -25.18 -10.76
CA GLY A 194 -7.66 -25.39 -12.17
C GLY A 194 -8.27 -24.40 -13.17
N GLU A 195 -9.35 -23.69 -12.80
CA GLU A 195 -10.02 -22.66 -13.61
C GLU A 195 -9.21 -21.35 -13.67
N PHE A 196 -8.48 -21.00 -12.61
CA PHE A 196 -7.68 -19.76 -12.58
C PHE A 196 -6.50 -19.79 -13.57
N HIS A 197 -5.93 -20.97 -13.79
CA HIS A 197 -4.91 -21.17 -14.82
C HIS A 197 -5.46 -20.99 -16.23
N GLN A 198 -6.76 -21.10 -16.45
CA GLN A 198 -7.32 -20.81 -17.77
C GLN A 198 -7.38 -19.29 -17.99
N GLN A 199 -7.88 -18.54 -17.00
CA GLN A 199 -8.04 -17.09 -17.11
C GLN A 199 -6.71 -16.32 -17.23
N VAL A 200 -5.74 -16.60 -16.36
CA VAL A 200 -4.43 -15.90 -16.39
C VAL A 200 -3.62 -16.21 -17.65
N PHE A 201 -3.77 -17.40 -18.22
CA PHE A 201 -2.91 -17.87 -19.31
C PHE A 201 -3.57 -17.76 -20.70
N GLU A 202 -4.90 -17.63 -20.77
CA GLU A 202 -5.64 -17.65 -22.05
C GLU A 202 -6.50 -16.38 -22.28
N GLU A 203 -6.90 -15.64 -21.25
CA GLU A 203 -7.89 -14.55 -21.38
C GLU A 203 -7.38 -13.15 -20.97
N THR A 204 -6.41 -13.07 -20.05
CA THR A 204 -5.88 -11.79 -19.51
C THR A 204 -4.43 -11.58 -19.93
N ASP A 205 -4.11 -10.40 -20.49
CA ASP A 205 -2.74 -10.04 -20.82
C ASP A 205 -1.93 -9.78 -19.54
N THR A 206 -1.00 -10.69 -19.25
CA THR A 206 -0.33 -10.81 -17.95
C THR A 206 1.17 -10.53 -18.04
N GLU A 207 1.69 -9.60 -17.22
CA GLU A 207 3.13 -9.44 -16.97
C GLU A 207 3.44 -9.59 -15.47
N ILE A 208 4.12 -10.68 -15.10
CA ILE A 208 4.42 -10.97 -13.70
C ILE A 208 5.91 -11.20 -13.44
N VAL A 209 6.39 -10.59 -12.35
CA VAL A 209 7.72 -10.83 -11.78
C VAL A 209 7.62 -11.85 -10.65
N TYR A 210 8.39 -12.93 -10.75
CA TYR A 210 8.45 -14.01 -9.77
C TYR A 210 9.86 -14.20 -9.21
N LEU A 211 9.94 -14.93 -8.09
CA LEU A 211 11.21 -15.50 -7.65
C LEU A 211 11.64 -16.61 -8.63
N PRO A 212 12.95 -16.82 -8.89
CA PRO A 212 13.41 -17.83 -9.85
C PRO A 212 12.86 -19.23 -9.58
N HIS A 213 12.88 -19.68 -8.32
CA HIS A 213 12.38 -21.00 -7.92
C HIS A 213 10.86 -21.16 -8.09
N ILE A 214 10.12 -20.05 -8.07
CA ILE A 214 8.69 -20.04 -8.39
C ILE A 214 8.55 -20.29 -9.89
N VAL A 215 9.26 -19.56 -10.75
CA VAL A 215 9.21 -19.83 -12.20
C VAL A 215 9.56 -21.29 -12.53
N GLU A 216 10.61 -21.85 -11.92
CA GLU A 216 10.98 -23.28 -12.09
C GLU A 216 9.80 -24.20 -11.77
N LYS A 217 9.16 -24.02 -10.61
CA LYS A 217 8.03 -24.82 -10.16
C LYS A 217 6.77 -24.66 -11.05
N LEU A 218 6.55 -23.48 -11.65
CA LEU A 218 5.49 -23.29 -12.67
C LEU A 218 5.73 -24.22 -13.86
N PHE A 219 6.95 -24.25 -14.40
CA PHE A 219 7.28 -25.07 -15.56
C PHE A 219 7.34 -26.57 -15.25
N GLU A 220 7.69 -26.96 -14.03
CA GLU A 220 7.59 -28.36 -13.59
C GLU A 220 6.13 -28.82 -13.53
N THR A 221 5.25 -27.94 -13.04
CA THR A 221 3.84 -28.27 -12.81
C THR A 221 3.01 -28.18 -14.10
N TYR A 222 3.24 -27.17 -14.92
CA TYR A 222 2.44 -26.84 -16.11
C TYR A 222 3.33 -26.52 -17.33
N PRO A 223 4.18 -27.45 -17.78
CA PRO A 223 5.19 -27.18 -18.80
C PRO A 223 4.61 -26.74 -20.15
N GLU A 224 3.47 -27.31 -20.55
CA GLU A 224 2.82 -27.00 -21.84
C GLU A 224 2.06 -25.68 -21.76
N ARG A 225 1.16 -25.52 -20.78
CA ARG A 225 0.34 -24.30 -20.61
C ARG A 225 1.17 -23.04 -20.39
N ALA A 226 2.20 -23.11 -19.55
CA ALA A 226 3.08 -21.97 -19.31
C ALA A 226 3.82 -21.57 -20.60
N GLN A 227 4.24 -22.54 -21.41
CA GLN A 227 4.91 -22.27 -22.68
C GLN A 227 3.93 -21.69 -23.72
N GLU A 228 2.73 -22.24 -23.84
CA GLU A 228 1.70 -21.76 -24.77
C GLU A 228 1.29 -20.31 -24.49
N ALA A 229 1.15 -19.93 -23.21
CA ALA A 229 0.82 -18.56 -22.83
C ALA A 229 1.95 -17.57 -23.15
N ILE A 230 3.21 -17.99 -23.01
CA ILE A 230 4.37 -17.18 -23.40
C ILE A 230 4.44 -17.04 -24.91
N ASP A 231 4.29 -18.15 -25.64
CA ASP A 231 4.39 -18.19 -27.10
C ASP A 231 3.25 -17.40 -27.78
N SER A 232 2.06 -17.37 -27.16
CA SER A 232 0.92 -16.55 -27.60
C SER A 232 1.05 -15.07 -27.23
N GLY A 233 1.97 -14.72 -26.34
CA GLY A 233 2.20 -13.36 -25.85
C GLY A 233 1.27 -12.92 -24.72
N HIS A 234 0.38 -13.79 -24.24
CA HIS A 234 -0.51 -13.50 -23.10
C HIS A 234 0.21 -13.51 -21.76
N LEU A 235 1.38 -14.15 -21.66
CA LEU A 235 2.18 -14.18 -20.44
C LEU A 235 3.62 -13.69 -20.67
N ALA A 236 3.97 -12.59 -20.03
CA ALA A 236 5.34 -12.12 -19.88
C ALA A 236 5.85 -12.44 -18.47
N LEU A 237 6.77 -13.40 -18.37
CA LEU A 237 7.44 -13.76 -17.12
C LEU A 237 8.76 -13.00 -16.96
N ARG A 238 9.00 -12.54 -15.74
CA ARG A 238 10.27 -11.94 -15.31
C ARG A 238 10.70 -12.54 -13.98
N THR A 239 11.99 -12.52 -13.69
CA THR A 239 12.55 -13.01 -12.43
C THR A 239 13.32 -11.93 -11.67
N ARG A 240 13.21 -11.97 -10.35
CA ARG A 240 14.01 -11.17 -9.41
C ARG A 240 14.25 -12.00 -8.15
N ASP A 241 15.46 -11.93 -7.60
CA ASP A 241 15.86 -12.79 -6.47
C ASP A 241 15.11 -12.49 -5.17
N GLU A 242 14.62 -11.26 -5.01
CA GLU A 242 13.90 -10.80 -3.82
C GLU A 242 12.70 -9.96 -4.21
N LEU A 243 11.57 -10.21 -3.54
CA LEU A 243 10.31 -9.49 -3.71
C LEU A 243 9.73 -9.14 -2.33
N PRO A 244 9.21 -7.92 -2.14
CA PRO A 244 8.84 -7.46 -0.80
C PRO A 244 7.50 -8.04 -0.31
N TYR A 245 6.57 -8.29 -1.22
CA TYR A 245 5.22 -8.83 -0.96
C TYR A 245 4.59 -9.20 -2.31
N GLY A 246 3.32 -9.61 -2.34
CA GLY A 246 2.57 -9.72 -3.60
C GLY A 246 1.90 -8.40 -3.95
N LEU A 247 2.11 -7.87 -5.15
CA LEU A 247 1.43 -6.69 -5.70
C LEU A 247 0.74 -7.06 -7.01
N ALA A 248 -0.51 -6.63 -7.15
CA ALA A 248 -1.31 -6.76 -8.35
C ALA A 248 -1.80 -5.39 -8.84
N LEU A 249 -1.54 -5.08 -10.10
CA LEU A 249 -2.10 -3.97 -10.86
C LEU A 249 -3.07 -4.56 -11.87
N LEU A 250 -4.34 -4.22 -11.69
CA LEU A 250 -5.45 -4.57 -12.56
C LEU A 250 -5.92 -3.31 -13.29
N ASP A 251 -6.91 -3.40 -14.16
CA ASP A 251 -7.33 -2.24 -14.97
C ASP A 251 -7.75 -1.05 -14.12
N ASP A 252 -8.64 -1.26 -13.14
CA ASP A 252 -9.17 -0.20 -12.27
C ASP A 252 -8.83 -0.40 -10.79
N ARG A 253 -8.02 -1.41 -10.44
CA ARG A 253 -7.70 -1.75 -9.04
C ARG A 253 -6.23 -2.07 -8.82
N VAL A 254 -5.79 -1.86 -7.58
CA VAL A 254 -4.55 -2.41 -7.05
C VAL A 254 -4.87 -3.40 -5.93
N GLY A 255 -4.13 -4.50 -5.89
CA GLY A 255 -4.21 -5.53 -4.85
C GLY A 255 -2.86 -5.83 -4.21
N ILE A 256 -2.86 -6.19 -2.93
CA ILE A 256 -1.68 -6.65 -2.20
C ILE A 256 -2.00 -7.96 -1.49
N GLY A 257 -1.17 -8.97 -1.73
CA GLY A 257 -1.30 -10.30 -1.14
C GLY A 257 -0.32 -10.50 0.02
N GLY A 258 -0.83 -10.95 1.15
CA GLY A 258 -0.07 -11.46 2.29
C GLY A 258 -0.15 -12.98 2.34
N TYR A 259 0.99 -13.64 2.53
CA TYR A 259 1.11 -15.09 2.44
C TYR A 259 1.74 -15.67 3.69
N ASP A 260 1.30 -16.89 4.03
CA ASP A 260 1.96 -17.70 5.03
C ASP A 260 3.29 -18.23 4.46
N GLU A 261 4.42 -17.85 5.05
CA GLU A 261 5.75 -18.25 4.55
C GLU A 261 5.98 -19.76 4.59
N THR A 262 5.29 -20.49 5.48
CA THR A 262 5.48 -21.94 5.65
C THR A 262 4.69 -22.75 4.62
N THR A 263 3.46 -22.33 4.34
CA THR A 263 2.50 -23.07 3.51
C THR A 263 2.31 -22.48 2.12
N GLY A 264 2.69 -21.21 1.91
CA GLY A 264 2.48 -20.45 0.68
C GLY A 264 1.02 -20.06 0.44
N LEU A 265 0.12 -20.27 1.41
CA LEU A 265 -1.29 -19.90 1.32
C LEU A 265 -1.46 -18.39 1.47
N MET A 266 -2.35 -17.80 0.66
CA MET A 266 -2.73 -16.40 0.78
C MET A 266 -3.62 -16.21 2.01
N GLN A 267 -3.07 -15.61 3.07
CA GLN A 267 -3.80 -15.35 4.31
C GLN A 267 -4.69 -14.11 4.20
N VAL A 268 -4.31 -13.17 3.34
CA VAL A 268 -5.03 -11.90 3.18
C VAL A 268 -4.77 -11.31 1.80
N PHE A 269 -5.81 -10.68 1.27
CA PHE A 269 -5.75 -9.90 0.05
C PHE A 269 -6.43 -8.54 0.29
N VAL A 270 -5.69 -7.47 0.05
CA VAL A 270 -6.16 -6.09 0.23
C VAL A 270 -6.25 -5.42 -1.13
N ASP A 271 -7.42 -4.93 -1.52
CA ASP A 271 -7.61 -4.26 -2.80
C ASP A 271 -8.36 -2.92 -2.71
N THR A 272 -8.01 -1.97 -3.58
CA THR A 272 -8.66 -0.65 -3.68
C THR A 272 -8.65 -0.14 -5.12
N ASP A 273 -9.63 0.69 -5.46
CA ASP A 273 -9.73 1.47 -6.72
C ASP A 273 -9.29 2.94 -6.54
N ALA A 274 -8.72 3.29 -5.38
CA ALA A 274 -8.24 4.64 -5.12
C ALA A 274 -7.14 5.05 -6.13
N PRO A 275 -7.29 6.18 -6.85
CA PRO A 275 -6.31 6.62 -7.85
C PRO A 275 -4.90 6.82 -7.28
N ILE A 276 -4.81 7.34 -6.06
CA ILE A 276 -3.53 7.53 -5.36
C ILE A 276 -2.82 6.20 -5.05
N ALA A 277 -3.58 5.13 -4.80
CA ALA A 277 -3.03 3.79 -4.59
C ALA A 277 -2.47 3.22 -5.90
N ARG A 278 -3.19 3.46 -7.01
CA ARG A 278 -2.72 3.07 -8.34
C ARG A 278 -1.41 3.78 -8.70
N GLU A 279 -1.32 5.09 -8.55
CA GLU A 279 -0.09 5.85 -8.86
C GLU A 279 1.10 5.40 -8.01
N TRP A 280 0.85 5.04 -6.74
CA TRP A 280 1.86 4.45 -5.88
C TRP A 280 2.30 3.08 -6.42
N ALA A 281 1.35 2.18 -6.71
CA ALA A 281 1.63 0.82 -7.13
C ALA A 281 2.29 0.74 -8.51
N GLU A 282 1.92 1.61 -9.45
CA GLU A 282 2.57 1.71 -10.76
C GLU A 282 4.05 2.09 -10.62
N ARG A 283 4.38 3.02 -9.71
CA ARG A 283 5.78 3.38 -9.41
C ARG A 283 6.56 2.23 -8.78
N VAL A 284 5.96 1.54 -7.82
CA VAL A 284 6.58 0.37 -7.17
C VAL A 284 6.84 -0.72 -8.22
N TYR A 285 5.82 -1.08 -9.00
CA TYR A 285 5.92 -2.08 -10.06
C TYR A 285 6.97 -1.72 -11.11
N ALA A 286 6.96 -0.48 -11.60
CA ALA A 286 7.89 -0.03 -12.63
C ALA A 286 9.36 -0.24 -12.22
N SER A 287 9.68 -0.03 -10.94
CA SER A 287 11.05 -0.28 -10.47
C SER A 287 11.36 -1.74 -10.22
N VAL A 288 10.43 -2.52 -9.62
CA VAL A 288 10.62 -3.97 -9.50
C VAL A 288 10.84 -4.58 -10.88
N ARG A 289 10.09 -4.12 -11.88
CA ARG A 289 10.23 -4.51 -13.27
C ARG A 289 11.59 -4.10 -13.85
N ALA A 290 12.05 -2.87 -13.59
CA ALA A 290 13.38 -2.40 -14.05
C ALA A 290 14.53 -3.23 -13.47
N ASP A 291 14.40 -3.66 -12.21
CA ASP A 291 15.38 -4.48 -11.48
C ASP A 291 15.12 -5.99 -11.63
N SER A 292 14.37 -6.41 -12.64
CA SER A 292 14.07 -7.83 -12.93
C SER A 292 14.55 -8.23 -14.32
N SER A 293 14.83 -9.52 -14.49
CA SER A 293 15.27 -10.10 -15.76
C SER A 293 14.10 -10.73 -16.51
N PRO A 294 13.87 -10.42 -17.80
CA PRO A 294 12.88 -11.15 -18.59
C PRO A 294 13.27 -12.62 -18.74
N LEU A 295 12.27 -13.50 -18.82
CA LEU A 295 12.49 -14.90 -19.14
C LEU A 295 12.58 -15.07 -20.66
N ASP A 296 13.79 -14.97 -21.21
CA ASP A 296 14.02 -15.05 -22.66
C ASP A 296 13.93 -16.49 -23.22
N ALA A 297 14.00 -17.51 -22.37
CA ALA A 297 13.87 -18.93 -22.73
C ALA A 297 13.47 -19.78 -21.52
N LYS A 298 12.96 -21.00 -21.79
CA LYS A 298 12.56 -21.99 -20.76
C LYS A 298 13.68 -22.21 -19.73
N PRO A 299 13.41 -22.19 -18.42
CA PRO A 299 14.43 -22.45 -17.40
C PRO A 299 15.00 -23.87 -17.57
N ASP A 300 16.31 -24.03 -17.36
CA ASP A 300 16.99 -25.32 -17.41
C ASP A 300 16.68 -26.11 -16.13
N LEU A 301 15.62 -26.94 -16.18
CA LEU A 301 15.12 -27.72 -15.05
C LEU A 301 15.98 -28.97 -14.71
N SER A 302 17.26 -29.00 -15.12
CA SER A 302 18.12 -30.19 -14.99
C SER A 302 18.96 -30.26 -13.70
N ARG A 303 18.56 -29.60 -12.61
CA ARG A 303 19.26 -29.63 -11.32
C ARG A 303 18.60 -30.51 -10.26
#